data_AF-A0A1B6MBC3-F1
#
_entry.id   AF-A0A1B6MBC3-F1
#
_cell.length_a   1.000
_cell.length_b   1.000
_cell.length_c   1.000
_cell.angle_alpha   90.00
_cell.angle_beta   90.00
_cell.angle_gamma   90.00
#
_symmetry.space_group_name_H-M   'P 1'
#
loop_
_entity.id
_entity.type
_entity.pdbx_description
1 polymer ?
#
loop_
_entity_poly.entity_id
_entity_poly.type
_entity_poly.pdbx_seq_one_letter_code
_entity_poly.pdbx_strand_id
1 'polypeptide(L)'
;MIPPRLHHYLPMGYPQATVRPQLLSTHIPAAQPLPANAGDSDVFEESAQMDLVPVKITLDDVEWLHPQLENSTDSDSVPVTVDGKQYNLGLNQTDQSFGVCQVNGKVGECHHIQYCALDVFQIEVSFYLPYQCPITGDFLGVCCPQDIS
;
A
#
# COMPACT_ATOMS: atom_id res chain seq x y z
N MET A 1 31.95 8.69 -43.26
CA MET A 1 30.54 8.80 -42.81
C MET A 1 30.14 7.46 -42.24
N ILE A 2 29.93 7.37 -40.93
CA ILE A 2 29.68 6.14 -40.17
C ILE A 2 28.31 6.32 -39.49
N PRO A 3 27.31 5.44 -39.70
CA PRO A 3 26.04 5.55 -38.99
C PRO A 3 26.16 5.00 -37.56
N PRO A 4 25.55 5.64 -36.54
CA PRO A 4 25.47 5.06 -35.20
C PRO A 4 24.44 3.93 -35.13
N ARG A 5 24.85 2.87 -34.43
CA ARG A 5 24.13 1.60 -34.21
C ARG A 5 22.79 1.79 -33.48
N LEU A 6 21.76 1.12 -34.01
CA LEU A 6 20.51 0.79 -33.33
C LEU A 6 20.80 -0.15 -32.14
N HIS A 7 20.60 0.30 -30.91
CA HIS A 7 20.56 -0.58 -29.75
C HIS A 7 19.17 -1.24 -29.67
N HIS A 8 19.12 -2.52 -30.02
CA HIS A 8 17.99 -3.41 -29.76
C HIS A 8 17.89 -3.65 -28.25
N TYR A 9 16.80 -3.19 -27.64
CA TYR A 9 16.43 -3.58 -26.27
C TYR A 9 15.67 -4.91 -26.33
N LEU A 10 16.23 -5.94 -25.70
CA LEU A 10 15.58 -7.22 -25.44
C LEU A 10 14.64 -7.09 -24.22
N PRO A 11 13.47 -7.73 -24.19
CA PRO A 11 12.64 -7.80 -22.98
C PRO A 11 13.21 -8.83 -22.00
N MET A 12 13.39 -8.41 -20.74
CA MET A 12 13.75 -9.28 -19.62
C MET A 12 12.54 -10.12 -19.21
N GLY A 13 12.69 -11.45 -19.28
CA GLY A 13 11.69 -12.42 -18.81
C GLY A 13 11.70 -12.52 -17.28
N TYR A 14 10.51 -12.52 -16.68
CA TYR A 14 10.29 -12.84 -15.27
C TYR A 14 10.28 -14.36 -15.05
N PRO A 15 10.87 -14.90 -13.97
CA PRO A 15 10.75 -16.31 -13.64
C PRO A 15 9.38 -16.60 -12.98
N GLN A 16 8.68 -17.63 -13.47
CA GLN A 16 7.54 -18.23 -12.78
C GLN A 16 8.03 -19.04 -11.58
N ALA A 17 7.55 -18.70 -10.37
CA ALA A 17 7.73 -19.51 -9.19
C ALA A 17 6.66 -20.63 -9.17
N THR A 18 7.07 -21.84 -9.53
CA THR A 18 6.28 -23.07 -9.37
C THR A 18 6.39 -23.56 -7.93
N VAL A 19 5.33 -23.39 -7.13
CA VAL A 19 5.27 -23.97 -5.78
C VAL A 19 4.61 -25.36 -5.86
N ARG A 20 5.41 -26.41 -5.66
CA ARG A 20 4.94 -27.79 -5.47
C ARG A 20 4.49 -27.96 -4.00
N PRO A 21 3.34 -28.60 -3.72
CA PRO A 21 3.00 -28.99 -2.36
C PRO A 21 3.81 -30.24 -1.96
N GLN A 22 4.64 -30.11 -0.92
CA GLN A 22 5.30 -31.23 -0.25
C GLN A 22 4.31 -31.84 0.76
N LEU A 23 3.75 -33.01 0.40
CA LEU A 23 3.12 -33.93 1.34
C LEU A 23 4.23 -34.58 2.18
N LEU A 24 4.25 -34.36 3.49
CA LEU A 24 4.96 -35.26 4.40
C LEU A 24 4.16 -35.50 5.68
N SER A 25 3.55 -36.69 5.66
CA SER A 25 2.89 -37.37 6.76
C SER A 25 3.92 -37.83 7.80
N THR A 26 3.67 -37.65 9.10
CA THR A 26 4.17 -38.57 10.14
C THR A 26 3.34 -38.49 11.44
N HIS A 27 2.61 -39.58 11.68
CA HIS A 27 2.36 -40.29 12.95
C HIS A 27 1.79 -39.55 14.19
N ILE A 28 0.55 -39.89 14.56
CA ILE A 28 0.00 -39.78 15.92
C ILE A 28 -0.54 -41.16 16.33
N PRO A 29 -0.09 -41.78 17.43
CA PRO A 29 -0.66 -43.05 17.90
C PRO A 29 -1.97 -42.82 18.66
N ALA A 30 -2.90 -43.74 18.46
CA ALA A 30 -4.22 -43.76 19.07
C ALA A 30 -4.17 -44.17 20.56
N ALA A 31 -4.87 -43.42 21.42
CA ALA A 31 -5.26 -43.86 22.76
C ALA A 31 -6.66 -43.32 23.13
N GLN A 32 -7.62 -44.23 23.01
CA GLN A 32 -8.89 -44.47 23.72
C GLN A 32 -9.71 -43.33 24.40
N PRO A 33 -11.07 -43.38 24.32
CA PRO A 33 -11.99 -42.42 24.94
C PRO A 33 -12.48 -42.87 26.33
N LEU A 34 -12.97 -41.94 27.18
CA LEU A 34 -14.03 -42.05 28.22
C LEU A 34 -14.04 -40.78 29.13
N PRO A 35 -15.10 -40.50 29.93
CA PRO A 35 -16.38 -39.87 29.56
C PRO A 35 -16.61 -38.50 30.23
N ALA A 36 -17.72 -37.86 29.85
CA ALA A 36 -18.21 -36.55 30.26
C ALA A 36 -18.28 -36.29 31.78
N ASN A 37 -17.92 -35.07 32.21
CA ASN A 37 -18.85 -34.14 32.88
C ASN A 37 -18.22 -32.76 33.18
N ALA A 38 -19.07 -31.75 32.96
CA ALA A 38 -19.22 -30.51 33.71
C ALA A 38 -18.02 -29.56 33.91
N GLY A 39 -18.22 -28.33 33.41
CA GLY A 39 -17.83 -27.14 34.17
C GLY A 39 -16.79 -26.26 33.51
N ASP A 40 -17.27 -25.10 33.10
CA ASP A 40 -16.61 -23.80 33.14
C ASP A 40 -15.56 -23.43 32.07
N SER A 41 -15.86 -22.29 31.45
CA SER A 41 -14.99 -21.22 30.97
C SER A 41 -13.53 -21.58 30.66
N ASP A 42 -13.14 -21.39 29.40
CA ASP A 42 -12.40 -20.20 29.00
C ASP A 42 -11.84 -20.36 27.59
N VAL A 43 -12.04 -19.30 26.81
CA VAL A 43 -11.09 -18.74 25.85
C VAL A 43 -10.46 -19.70 24.86
N PHE A 44 -10.90 -19.64 23.60
CA PHE A 44 -9.98 -19.80 22.47
C PHE A 44 -10.29 -18.78 21.39
N GLU A 45 -9.45 -17.75 21.38
CA GLU A 45 -8.94 -17.02 20.21
C GLU A 45 -9.94 -16.85 19.05
N GLU A 46 -10.85 -15.89 19.21
CA GLU A 46 -11.14 -15.04 18.07
C GLU A 46 -9.86 -14.24 17.83
N SER A 47 -9.00 -14.75 16.95
CA SER A 47 -8.01 -13.93 16.28
C SER A 47 -8.79 -12.87 15.50
N ALA A 48 -9.19 -11.80 16.18
CA ALA A 48 -9.48 -10.54 15.54
C ALA A 48 -8.14 -10.06 14.96
N GLN A 49 -7.74 -10.68 13.84
CA GLN A 49 -7.11 -9.94 12.77
C GLN A 49 -8.17 -8.92 12.40
N MET A 50 -8.14 -7.81 13.15
CA MET A 50 -8.73 -6.57 12.72
C MET A 50 -7.98 -6.28 11.43
N ASP A 51 -8.58 -6.69 10.32
CA ASP A 51 -8.25 -6.21 8.99
C ASP A 51 -8.39 -4.69 9.16
N LEU A 52 -7.28 -4.03 9.48
CA LEU A 52 -7.21 -2.58 9.56
C LEU A 52 -7.27 -2.12 8.12
N VAL A 53 -8.47 -2.21 7.54
CA VAL A 53 -8.75 -1.68 6.23
C VAL A 53 -8.60 -0.17 6.38
N PRO A 54 -7.60 0.43 5.72
CA PRO A 54 -7.41 1.87 5.82
C PRO A 54 -8.67 2.57 5.31
N VAL A 55 -9.14 3.55 6.06
CA VAL A 55 -10.36 4.30 5.74
C VAL A 55 -9.97 5.57 4.99
N LYS A 56 -10.73 5.93 3.97
CA LYS A 56 -10.54 7.18 3.25
C LYS A 56 -10.95 8.37 4.13
N ILE A 57 -10.07 9.36 4.23
CA ILE A 57 -10.26 10.62 4.96
C ILE A 57 -10.11 11.81 4.01
N THR A 58 -10.26 13.03 4.54
CA THR A 58 -9.98 14.25 3.77
C THR A 58 -8.52 14.66 3.91
N LEU A 59 -8.02 15.47 2.97
CA LEU A 59 -6.64 15.97 3.05
C LEU A 59 -6.45 16.89 4.27
N ASP A 60 -7.51 17.59 4.69
CA ASP A 60 -7.54 18.42 5.90
C ASP A 60 -7.41 17.61 7.19
N ASP A 61 -7.56 16.28 7.15
CA ASP A 61 -7.33 15.42 8.32
C ASP A 61 -5.87 14.95 8.40
N VAL A 62 -5.03 15.24 7.40
CA VAL A 62 -3.62 14.82 7.36
C VAL A 62 -2.74 15.87 8.03
N GLU A 63 -2.49 15.71 9.33
CA GLU A 63 -1.83 16.72 10.19
C GLU A 63 -0.45 17.17 9.69
N TRP A 64 0.38 16.24 9.20
CA TRP A 64 1.72 16.58 8.72
C TRP A 64 1.71 17.39 7.40
N LEU A 65 0.58 17.47 6.70
CA LEU A 65 0.41 18.32 5.53
C LEU A 65 -0.05 19.74 5.88
N HIS A 66 -0.68 19.97 7.04
CA HIS A 66 -1.21 21.29 7.42
C HIS A 66 -0.19 22.43 7.31
N PRO A 67 1.06 22.30 7.82
CA PRO A 67 2.04 23.39 7.73
C PRO A 67 2.38 23.77 6.29
N GLN A 68 2.25 22.81 5.37
CA GLN A 68 2.53 23.02 3.95
C GLN A 68 1.33 23.60 3.22
N LEU A 69 0.11 23.28 3.64
CA LEU A 69 -1.13 23.83 3.09
C LEU A 69 -1.33 25.30 3.48
N GLU A 70 -0.93 25.68 4.69
CA GLU A 70 -1.09 27.07 5.17
C GLU A 70 -0.02 28.03 4.64
N ASN A 71 1.16 27.52 4.24
CA ASN A 71 2.32 28.33 3.85
C ASN A 71 2.55 28.39 2.32
N SER A 72 1.90 27.53 1.54
CA SER A 72 2.14 27.47 0.10
C SER A 72 1.36 28.59 -0.63
N THR A 73 2.12 29.54 -1.18
CA THR A 73 1.59 30.60 -2.07
C THR A 73 1.20 30.04 -3.45
N ASP A 74 1.74 28.86 -3.79
CA ASP A 74 1.40 28.03 -4.93
C ASP A 74 0.55 26.84 -4.45
N SER A 75 -0.77 26.95 -4.56
CA SER A 75 -1.75 25.98 -4.02
C SER A 75 -1.79 24.64 -4.77
N ASP A 76 -0.92 24.42 -5.75
CA ASP A 76 -1.00 23.27 -6.67
C ASP A 76 -0.02 22.14 -6.31
N SER A 77 0.95 22.37 -5.41
CA SER A 77 1.84 21.29 -4.96
C SER A 77 2.54 21.54 -3.62
N VAL A 78 2.84 20.45 -2.91
CA VAL A 78 3.57 20.45 -1.63
C VAL A 78 4.87 19.65 -1.76
N PRO A 79 6.04 20.24 -1.46
CA PRO A 79 7.29 19.50 -1.49
C PRO A 79 7.39 18.56 -0.27
N VAL A 80 7.78 17.31 -0.53
CA VAL A 80 8.06 16.29 0.48
C VAL A 80 9.43 15.66 0.22
N THR A 81 10.12 15.27 1.29
CA THR A 81 11.41 14.56 1.18
C THR A 81 11.23 13.12 1.60
N VAL A 82 11.52 12.20 0.69
CA VAL A 82 11.48 10.75 0.91
C VAL A 82 12.87 10.19 0.63
N ASP A 83 13.48 9.55 1.61
CA ASP A 83 14.83 8.95 1.51
C ASP A 83 15.90 9.91 0.94
N GLY A 84 15.81 11.19 1.32
CA GLY A 84 16.75 12.22 0.87
C GLY A 84 16.52 12.74 -0.55
N LYS A 85 15.50 12.26 -1.27
CA LYS A 85 15.04 12.81 -2.54
C LYS A 85 13.79 13.68 -2.33
N GLN A 86 13.77 14.85 -2.95
CA GLN A 86 12.60 15.73 -2.95
C GLN A 86 11.62 15.30 -4.04
N TYR A 87 10.34 15.30 -3.68
CA TYR A 87 9.20 15.03 -4.54
C TYR A 87 8.11 16.07 -4.28
N ASN A 88 7.14 16.15 -5.18
CA ASN A 88 5.97 17.02 -5.03
C ASN A 88 4.70 16.18 -4.84
N LEU A 89 3.91 16.52 -3.85
CA LEU A 89 2.53 16.05 -3.74
C LEU A 89 1.67 17.03 -4.54
N GLY A 90 1.02 16.53 -5.59
CA GLY A 90 0.10 17.35 -6.37
C GLY A 90 -1.14 17.68 -5.55
N LEU A 91 -1.44 18.97 -5.45
CA LEU A 91 -2.67 19.52 -4.90
C LEU A 91 -3.49 20.11 -6.04
N ASN A 92 -4.82 20.06 -5.92
CA ASN A 92 -5.74 20.57 -6.93
C ASN A 92 -5.49 20.03 -8.37
N GLN A 93 -4.83 18.86 -8.48
CA GLN A 93 -4.61 18.18 -9.74
C GLN A 93 -5.88 17.47 -10.21
N THR A 94 -5.95 17.03 -11.46
CA THR A 94 -7.11 16.26 -11.95
C THR A 94 -7.17 14.88 -11.30
N ASP A 95 -8.39 14.38 -11.03
CA ASP A 95 -8.60 12.99 -10.62
C ASP A 95 -8.36 12.05 -11.79
N GLN A 96 -7.13 11.56 -11.90
CA GLN A 96 -6.72 10.62 -12.92
C GLN A 96 -5.95 9.47 -12.27
N SER A 97 -6.30 8.25 -12.67
CA SER A 97 -5.51 7.05 -12.38
C SER A 97 -4.23 7.06 -13.23
N PHE A 98 -3.08 6.99 -12.57
CA PHE A 98 -1.75 6.91 -13.18
C PHE A 98 -1.28 5.46 -13.39
N GLY A 99 -2.15 4.49 -13.09
CA GLY A 99 -1.88 3.06 -13.28
C GLY A 99 -2.35 2.21 -12.10
N VAL A 100 -2.32 0.90 -12.32
CA VAL A 100 -2.66 -0.10 -11.31
C VAL A 100 -1.47 -0.30 -10.38
N CYS A 101 -1.73 -0.38 -9.07
CA CYS A 101 -0.75 -0.60 -8.03
C CYS A 101 -1.23 -1.67 -7.05
N GLN A 102 -0.33 -2.17 -6.20
CA GLN A 102 -0.66 -3.13 -5.16
C GLN A 102 0.03 -2.72 -3.86
N VAL A 103 -0.74 -2.61 -2.78
CA VAL A 103 -0.26 -2.25 -1.45
C VAL A 103 -0.93 -3.14 -0.40
N ASN A 104 -0.15 -3.66 0.55
CA ASN A 104 -0.65 -4.55 1.61
C ASN A 104 -1.50 -5.73 1.09
N GLY A 105 -1.12 -6.30 -0.06
CA GLY A 105 -1.84 -7.40 -0.69
C GLY A 105 -3.10 -7.01 -1.45
N LYS A 106 -3.56 -5.75 -1.38
CA LYS A 106 -4.76 -5.24 -2.07
C LYS A 106 -4.40 -4.55 -3.37
N VAL A 107 -5.20 -4.77 -4.40
CA VAL A 107 -5.05 -4.11 -5.70
C VAL A 107 -5.75 -2.74 -5.64
N GLY A 108 -5.11 -1.74 -6.24
CA GLY A 108 -5.57 -0.38 -6.22
C GLY A 108 -5.18 0.39 -7.48
N GLU A 109 -5.51 1.68 -7.47
CA GLU A 109 -5.14 2.63 -8.51
C GLU A 109 -4.28 3.74 -7.91
N CYS A 110 -3.32 4.24 -8.69
CA CYS A 110 -2.46 5.34 -8.28
C CYS A 110 -3.12 6.69 -8.59
N HIS A 111 -3.42 7.50 -7.57
CA HIS A 111 -4.02 8.83 -7.71
C HIS A 111 -3.22 9.88 -6.94
N HIS A 112 -3.49 11.17 -7.15
CA HIS A 112 -2.98 12.21 -6.26
C HIS A 112 -3.55 12.06 -4.84
N ILE A 113 -2.77 12.45 -3.82
CA ILE A 113 -3.12 12.26 -2.40
C ILE A 113 -4.48 12.85 -2.01
N GLN A 114 -4.88 13.97 -2.64
CA GLN A 114 -6.18 14.60 -2.43
C GLN A 114 -7.39 13.69 -2.78
N TYR A 115 -7.20 12.71 -3.66
CA TYR A 115 -8.26 11.78 -4.10
C TYR A 115 -8.26 10.48 -3.32
N CYS A 116 -7.20 10.21 -2.55
CA CYS A 116 -7.10 9.04 -1.70
C CYS A 116 -6.20 9.29 -0.50
N ALA A 117 -6.62 10.18 0.40
CA ALA A 117 -6.02 10.28 1.72
C ALA A 117 -6.56 9.15 2.59
N LEU A 118 -5.68 8.42 3.28
CA LEU A 118 -6.05 7.32 4.17
C LEU A 118 -5.81 7.73 5.61
N ASP A 119 -6.64 7.23 6.51
CA ASP A 119 -6.56 7.46 7.96
C ASP A 119 -5.19 7.14 8.55
N VAL A 120 -4.51 6.13 8.01
CA VAL A 120 -3.14 5.78 8.37
C VAL A 120 -2.13 6.89 8.08
N PHE A 121 -2.43 7.82 7.16
CA PHE A 121 -1.54 8.94 6.83
C PHE A 121 -1.62 10.10 7.81
N GLN A 122 -2.59 10.14 8.73
CA GLN A 122 -2.88 11.35 9.52
C GLN A 122 -1.66 11.88 10.28
N ILE A 123 -0.91 10.98 10.92
CA ILE A 123 0.06 11.35 11.96
C ILE A 123 1.45 11.62 11.38
N GLU A 124 1.94 10.75 10.49
CA GLU A 124 3.31 10.86 9.96
C GLU A 124 3.40 10.51 8.48
N VAL A 125 4.28 11.24 7.77
CA VAL A 125 4.62 10.96 6.36
C VAL A 125 5.18 9.54 6.16
N SER A 126 5.78 8.95 7.19
CA SER A 126 6.32 7.59 7.17
C SER A 126 5.25 6.54 6.84
N PHE A 127 4.00 6.74 7.27
CA PHE A 127 2.87 5.86 6.96
C PHE A 127 2.34 6.02 5.54
N TYR A 128 2.62 7.16 4.90
CA TYR A 128 2.30 7.39 3.49
C TYR A 128 3.26 6.66 2.55
N LEU A 129 4.55 6.52 2.92
CA LEU A 129 5.58 5.96 2.04
C LEU A 129 5.28 4.55 1.48
N PRO A 130 4.73 3.59 2.24
CA PRO A 130 4.37 2.28 1.71
C PRO A 130 3.27 2.32 0.65
N TYR A 131 2.46 3.38 0.64
CA TYR A 131 1.38 3.61 -0.30
C TYR A 131 1.81 4.51 -1.46
N GLN A 132 3.04 5.02 -1.45
CA GLN A 132 3.48 5.95 -2.48
C GLN A 132 3.56 5.28 -3.85
N CYS A 133 3.12 6.00 -4.89
CA CYS A 133 3.33 5.59 -6.27
C CYS A 133 3.95 6.75 -7.07
N PRO A 134 4.98 6.50 -7.89
CA PRO A 134 5.61 7.55 -8.67
C PRO A 134 4.70 8.00 -9.81
N ILE A 135 4.52 9.32 -9.93
CA ILE A 135 3.83 9.98 -11.04
C ILE A 135 4.87 10.73 -11.87
N THR A 136 4.59 10.92 -13.16
CA THR A 136 5.46 11.68 -14.07
C THR A 136 5.74 13.09 -13.54
N GLY A 137 6.97 13.58 -13.68
CA GLY A 137 7.34 14.95 -13.32
C GLY A 137 7.68 15.16 -11.83
N ASP A 138 8.29 14.16 -11.19
CA ASP A 138 8.67 14.18 -9.77
C ASP A 138 7.50 14.33 -8.79
N PHE A 139 6.29 13.96 -9.23
CA PHE A 139 5.13 13.88 -8.37
C PHE A 139 5.03 12.52 -7.67
N LEU A 140 4.50 12.52 -6.45
CA LEU A 140 4.09 11.30 -5.76
C LEU A 140 2.58 11.25 -5.61
N GLY A 141 2.03 10.07 -5.87
CA GLY A 141 0.64 9.71 -5.64
C GLY A 141 0.47 8.72 -4.49
N VAL A 142 -0.78 8.35 -4.23
CA VAL A 142 -1.18 7.29 -3.31
C VAL A 142 -1.73 6.12 -4.12
N CYS A 143 -1.29 4.92 -3.80
CA CYS A 143 -1.94 3.69 -4.20
C CYS A 143 -3.22 3.50 -3.37
N CYS A 144 -4.36 3.70 -4.01
CA CYS A 144 -5.68 3.63 -3.42
C CYS A 144 -6.32 2.26 -3.66
N PRO A 145 -6.47 1.39 -2.66
CA PRO A 145 -7.16 0.11 -2.84
C PRO A 145 -8.59 0.29 -3.40
N GLN A 146 -9.04 -0.60 -4.28
CA GLN A 146 -10.39 -0.50 -4.85
C GLN A 146 -11.50 -0.73 -3.83
N ASP A 147 -11.19 -1.43 -2.74
CA ASP A 147 -12.15 -1.82 -1.70
C ASP A 147 -12.57 -0.64 -0.80
N ILE A 148 -11.99 0.56 -0.97
CA ILE A 148 -12.16 1.73 -0.10
C ILE A 148 -12.70 2.98 -0.84
N SER A 149 -13.50 2.77 -1.89
CA SER A 149 -13.97 3.83 -2.80
C SER A 149 -14.94 4.84 -2.19
#